data_AF-A0A950TAI2-F1
#
_entry.id   AF-A0A950TAI2-F1
#
_cell.length_a   1.000
_cell.length_b   1.000
_cell.length_c   1.000
_cell.angle_alpha   90.00
_cell.angle_beta   90.00
_cell.angle_gamma   90.00
#
_symmetry.space_group_name_H-M   'P 1'
#
loop_
_entity.id
_entity.type
_entity.pdbx_description
1 polymer ?
#
loop_
_entity_poly.entity_id
_entity_poly.type
_entity_poly.pdbx_seq_one_letter_code
_entity_poly.pdbx_strand_id
1 'polypeptide(L)' 'MLRWGLGALGLALFAGLWTGCSSPSVAKYPYCLNTMDGERDCRYASLEQCEISRAGAGGSCNPSPYYKGATPPGAGN' A
#
# COMPACT_ATOMS: atom_id res chain seq x y z
N MET A 1 -14.78 45.54 -22.26
CA MET A 1 -13.98 44.63 -23.09
C MET A 1 -12.54 44.83 -22.63
N LEU A 2 -11.76 43.92 -22.03
CA LEU A 2 -11.74 42.46 -21.93
C LEU A 2 -10.77 42.17 -20.74
N ARG A 3 -11.22 41.93 -19.50
CA ARG A 3 -11.39 40.59 -18.88
C ARG A 3 -10.27 39.54 -19.12
N TRP A 4 -8.99 39.93 -19.31
CA TRP A 4 -7.90 38.97 -19.64
C TRP A 4 -6.58 39.21 -18.86
N GLY A 5 -6.65 39.56 -17.57
CA GLY A 5 -5.44 39.77 -16.75
C GLY A 5 -5.18 38.73 -15.66
N LEU A 6 -6.17 37.90 -15.33
CA LEU A 6 -6.16 37.04 -14.13
C LEU A 6 -6.20 35.53 -14.46
N GLY A 7 -5.86 35.15 -15.70
CA GLY A 7 -5.89 33.75 -16.14
C GLY A 7 -4.57 32.98 -15.94
N ALA A 8 -3.44 33.68 -15.76
CA ALA A 8 -2.13 33.03 -15.82
C ALA A 8 -1.57 32.59 -14.46
N LEU A 9 -2.03 33.17 -13.34
CA LEU A 9 -1.49 32.84 -12.01
C LEU A 9 -2.18 31.65 -11.33
N GLY A 10 -3.31 31.17 -11.84
CA GLY A 10 -4.05 30.04 -11.26
C GLY A 10 -3.57 28.65 -11.70
N LEU A 11 -2.87 28.55 -12.84
CA LEU A 11 -2.52 27.26 -13.46
C LEU A 11 -1.24 26.62 -12.93
N ALA A 12 -0.39 27.35 -12.20
CA ALA A 12 0.86 26.80 -11.68
C ALA A 12 0.71 25.97 -10.39
N LEU A 13 -0.40 26.13 -9.65
CA LEU A 13 -0.60 25.45 -8.36
C LEU A 13 -1.21 24.05 -8.46
N PHE A 14 -1.67 23.62 -9.64
CA PHE A 14 -2.29 22.30 -9.83
C PHE A 14 -1.32 21.19 -10.31
N ALA A 15 -0.06 21.53 -10.61
CA ALA A 15 0.90 20.58 -11.17
C ALA A 15 1.62 19.69 -10.11
N GLY A 16 1.39 19.91 -8.81
CA GLY A 16 2.18 19.26 -7.75
C GLY A 16 1.55 18.02 -7.09
N LEU A 17 0.30 17.67 -7.38
CA LEU A 17 -0.43 16.66 -6.59
C LEU A 17 -0.35 15.21 -7.12
N TRP A 18 0.44 14.95 -8.17
CA TRP A 18 0.68 13.59 -8.66
C TRP A 18 1.98 13.01 -8.08
N THR A 19 2.10 13.01 -6.75
CA THR A 19 3.16 12.23 -6.09
C THR A 19 2.82 10.75 -6.26
N GLY A 20 3.53 10.07 -7.16
CA GLY A 20 3.32 8.66 -7.47
C GLY A 20 3.32 7.80 -6.20
N CYS A 21 2.30 6.95 -6.07
CA CYS A 21 2.22 5.97 -4.99
C CYS A 21 3.37 4.97 -5.16
N SER A 22 4.45 5.13 -4.39
CA SER A 22 5.51 4.14 -4.33
C SER A 22 4.95 2.92 -3.61
N SER A 23 4.58 1.87 -4.35
CA SER A 23 4.24 0.58 -3.75
C SER A 23 5.46 0.10 -2.97
N PRO A 24 5.36 -0.07 -1.65
CA PRO A 24 6.52 -0.46 -0.88
C PRO A 24 6.90 -1.89 -1.31
N SER A 25 8.20 -2.12 -1.54
CA SER A 25 8.68 -3.36 -2.15
C SER A 25 8.22 -4.57 -1.32
N VAL A 26 7.40 -5.44 -1.91
CA VAL A 26 6.84 -6.67 -1.31
C VAL A 26 7.90 -7.55 -0.63
N ALA A 27 9.15 -7.53 -1.11
CA ALA A 27 10.26 -8.28 -0.54
C ALA A 27 10.66 -7.86 0.89
N LYS A 28 10.17 -6.71 1.37
CA LYS A 28 10.43 -6.18 2.71
C LYS A 28 9.41 -6.64 3.74
N TYR A 29 8.24 -7.13 3.33
CA TYR A 29 7.14 -7.44 4.24
C TYR A 29 7.00 -8.94 4.47
N PRO A 30 6.97 -9.38 5.74
CA PRO A 30 6.89 -10.78 6.09
C PRO A 30 5.50 -11.41 5.89
N TYR A 31 4.43 -10.63 5.80
CA TYR A 31 3.06 -11.15 5.69
C TYR A 31 2.30 -10.58 4.50
N CYS A 32 1.43 -11.41 3.93
CA CYS A 32 0.50 -11.06 2.87
C CYS A 32 -0.93 -11.40 3.25
N LEU A 33 -1.86 -10.53 2.87
CA LEU A 33 -3.29 -10.82 2.87
C LEU A 33 -3.66 -11.40 1.51
N ASN A 34 -4.22 -12.60 1.49
CA ASN A 34 -4.88 -13.17 0.33
C ASN A 34 -6.37 -12.92 0.47
N THR A 35 -6.92 -12.00 -0.31
CA THR A 35 -8.35 -11.71 -0.32
C THR A 35 -9.14 -12.85 -0.99
N MET A 36 -10.45 -12.87 -0.76
CA MET A 36 -11.35 -13.86 -1.38
C MET A 36 -11.39 -13.73 -2.90
N ASP A 37 -11.12 -12.54 -3.44
CA ASP A 37 -11.10 -12.22 -4.86
C ASP A 37 -9.82 -12.73 -5.57
N GLY A 38 -8.91 -13.37 -4.83
CA GLY A 38 -7.64 -13.87 -5.35
C GLY A 38 -6.53 -12.82 -5.42
N GLU A 39 -6.79 -11.61 -4.94
CA GLU A 39 -5.77 -10.57 -4.82
C GLU A 39 -4.85 -10.86 -3.63
N ARG A 40 -3.56 -10.50 -3.78
CA ARG A 40 -2.56 -10.68 -2.74
C ARG A 40 -1.91 -9.35 -2.40
N ASP A 41 -2.05 -8.95 -1.15
CA ASP A 41 -1.53 -7.69 -0.63
C ASP A 41 -0.40 -7.97 0.38
N CYS A 42 0.86 -7.82 -0.06
CA CYS A 42 2.06 -8.15 0.71
C CYS A 42 2.74 -6.89 1.28
N ARG A 43 2.02 -6.14 2.12
CA ARG A 43 2.51 -4.89 2.73
C ARG A 43 2.50 -4.88 4.26
N TYR A 44 2.37 -6.05 4.88
CA TYR A 44 2.19 -6.17 6.33
C TYR A 44 3.47 -6.55 7.05
N ALA A 45 3.86 -5.74 8.03
CA ALA A 45 5.07 -5.93 8.82
C ALA A 45 4.90 -6.97 9.95
N SER A 46 3.66 -7.24 10.35
CA SER A 46 3.29 -8.22 11.35
C SER A 46 1.99 -8.94 10.99
N LEU A 47 1.80 -10.13 11.57
CA LEU A 47 0.57 -10.90 11.38
C LEU A 47 -0.64 -10.10 11.88
N GLU A 48 -0.52 -9.43 13.03
CA GLU A 48 -1.59 -8.62 13.62
C GLU A 48 -2.08 -7.50 12.68
N GLN A 49 -1.18 -6.82 11.96
CA GLN A 49 -1.56 -5.82 10.96
C GLN A 49 -2.33 -6.45 9.79
N CYS A 50 -1.93 -7.64 9.37
CA CYS A 50 -2.66 -8.39 8.36
C CYS A 50 -4.05 -8.77 8.88
N GLU A 51 -4.18 -9.23 10.13
CA GLU A 51 -5.47 -9.63 10.70
C GLU A 51 -6.47 -8.48 10.84
N ILE A 52 -5.99 -7.29 11.20
CA ILE A 52 -6.83 -6.08 11.23
C ILE A 52 -7.38 -5.79 9.82
N SER A 53 -6.55 -5.96 8.79
CA SER A 53 -6.97 -5.74 7.41
C SER A 53 -7.88 -6.86 6.90
N ARG A 54 -7.59 -8.11 7.26
CA ARG A 54 -8.44 -9.29 6.99
C ARG A 54 -9.84 -9.12 7.56
N ALA A 55 -9.97 -8.50 8.73
CA ALA A 55 -11.27 -8.25 9.33
C ALA A 55 -12.17 -7.34 8.46
N GLY A 56 -11.59 -6.43 7.68
CA GLY A 56 -12.31 -5.56 6.75
C GLY A 56 -12.44 -6.12 5.32
N ALA A 57 -11.39 -6.75 4.80
CA ALA A 57 -11.32 -7.20 3.41
C ALA A 57 -11.67 -8.69 3.21
N GLY A 58 -11.73 -9.48 4.29
CA GLY A 58 -11.89 -10.93 4.23
C GLY A 58 -10.61 -11.65 3.77
N GLY A 59 -10.69 -12.99 3.70
CA GLY A 59 -9.60 -13.85 3.20
C GLY A 59 -8.69 -14.43 4.29
N SER A 60 -7.40 -14.59 3.99
CA SER A 60 -6.42 -15.25 4.87
C SER A 60 -5.06 -14.54 4.90
N CYS A 61 -4.44 -14.52 6.09
CA CYS A 61 -3.11 -13.97 6.28
C CYS A 61 -2.06 -15.08 6.21
N ASN A 62 -1.11 -14.96 5.30
CA ASN A 62 -0.06 -15.95 5.07
C ASN A 62 1.33 -15.30 5.09
N PRO A 63 2.38 -16.07 5.45
CA PRO A 63 3.76 -15.62 5.28
C PRO A 63 4.05 -15.27 3.82
N SER A 64 4.76 -14.17 3.60
CA SER A 64 5.15 -13.71 2.27
C SER A 64 6.24 -14.62 1.69
N PRO A 65 6.03 -15.22 0.50
CA PRO A 65 7.05 -16.04 -0.15
C PRO A 65 8.22 -15.20 -0.69
N TYR A 66 8.08 -13.88 -0.71
CA TYR A 66 9.08 -12.95 -1.23
C TYR A 66 9.92 -12.32 -0.11
N TYR A 67 9.60 -12.58 1.16
CA TYR A 67 10.29 -11.98 2.29
C TYR A 67 11.74 -12.47 2.36
N LYS A 68 12.68 -11.53 2.26
CA LYS A 68 14.12 -11.81 2.33
C LYS A 68 14.74 -11.49 3.70
N GLY A 69 13.93 -11.12 4.69
CA GLY A 69 14.42 -10.82 6.03
C GLY A 69 14.64 -12.08 6.87
N ALA A 70 15.37 -11.93 7.98
CA ALA A 70 15.39 -12.95 9.03
C ALA A 70 13.95 -13.15 9.54
N THR A 71 13.54 -14.41 9.67
CA THR A 71 12.23 -14.93 10.09
C THR A 71 11.16 -13.89 10.47
N PRO A 72 9.99 -13.89 9.80
CA PRO A 72 8.84 -13.07 10.19
C PRO A 72 8.60 -13.04 11.71
N PRO A 73 8.48 -11.86 12.34
CA PRO A 73 8.08 -11.78 13.74
C PRO A 73 6.69 -12.43 13.89
N GLY A 74 6.64 -13.60 14.51
CA GLY A 74 5.41 -14.38 14.69
C GLY A 74 5.30 -15.68 13.86
N ALA A 75 6.33 -16.07 13.08
CA ALA A 75 6.36 -17.38 12.40
C ALA A 75 6.89 -18.53 13.28
N GLY A 76 7.16 -18.28 14.56
CA GLY A 76 7.57 -19.29 15.53
C GLY A 76 6.60 -19.35 16.70
N ASN A 77 5.65 -20.29 16.64
CA ASN A 77 5.11 -21.12 17.72
C ASN A 77 3.93 -21.93 17.17
#